data_AF-A0A395N9H2-F1
#
_entry.id   AF-A0A395N9H2-F1
#
_cell.length_a   1.000
_cell.length_b   1.000
_cell.length_c   1.000
_cell.angle_alpha   90.00
_cell.angle_beta   90.00
_cell.angle_gamma   90.00
#
_symmetry.space_group_name_H-M   'P 1'
#
loop_
_entity.id
_entity.type
_entity.pdbx_description
1 polymer ?
#
loop_
_entity_poly.entity_id
_entity_poly.type
_entity_poly.pdbx_seq_one_letter_code
_entity_poly.pdbx_strand_id
1 'polypeptide(L)'
;MPNEDPTESRKRPRSPESERNTGEGERRKRRATELEERNKSEPLSDSSDDETTKDSIRMCRNSLRRHIGMDGKSEPSDVMFFIEKTPSSSQRGSACCLTVCEEKIREGVYRIAVYPGNYSSYRSADFYHVECFEKLADFSNSEFLHRLQPVTRNTFSMRNLKATSISNGNFVVDGGAERLILEWKSSMARLIARRDGTAEEVLTSSFRDLLYKSGSASFKPERVEGMMDSEYFLLCHSLAPIESDGAEDDDEWNLFENYVPLNFENEKDLDETHSLSLMLGMWGRDKFLARRDEEHLTEKGKEVKKELGEKGIRAIRRLSALPMPDFRSAFLAGANFGNGSGW
;
A
#
# COMPACT_ATOMS: atom_id res chain seq x y z
N MET A 1 69.17 -8.53 -9.66
CA MET A 1 68.64 -8.61 -11.04
C MET A 1 68.96 -10.00 -11.54
N PRO A 2 68.03 -10.84 -12.03
CA PRO A 2 66.68 -10.62 -12.62
C PRO A 2 65.57 -11.30 -11.78
N ASN A 3 64.29 -11.47 -12.10
CA ASN A 3 63.38 -11.08 -13.19
C ASN A 3 61.97 -11.07 -12.56
N GLU A 4 61.13 -10.14 -12.99
CA GLU A 4 59.74 -9.96 -12.54
C GLU A 4 58.82 -11.06 -13.11
N ASP A 5 57.85 -11.50 -12.31
CA ASP A 5 56.76 -12.40 -12.72
C ASP A 5 55.42 -11.68 -12.41
N PRO A 6 54.49 -11.51 -13.37
CA PRO A 6 53.30 -10.70 -13.17
C PRO A 6 52.20 -11.54 -12.52
N THR A 7 51.78 -11.16 -11.31
CA THR A 7 50.63 -11.73 -10.61
C THR A 7 49.34 -11.47 -11.38
N GLU A 8 48.80 -12.55 -11.93
CA GLU A 8 47.47 -12.67 -12.55
C GLU A 8 46.37 -12.44 -11.50
N SER A 9 45.69 -11.30 -11.56
CA SER A 9 44.55 -11.00 -10.68
C SER A 9 43.34 -11.85 -11.05
N ARG A 10 43.13 -12.96 -10.34
CA ARG A 10 41.89 -13.74 -10.42
C ARG A 10 40.69 -12.88 -10.01
N LYS A 11 39.89 -12.46 -10.99
CA LYS A 11 38.54 -11.91 -10.78
C LYS A 11 37.70 -12.97 -10.07
N ARG A 12 37.22 -12.66 -8.86
CA ARG A 12 36.25 -13.49 -8.15
C ARG A 12 34.97 -13.59 -8.99
N PRO A 13 34.39 -14.79 -9.18
CA PRO A 13 33.10 -14.93 -9.83
C PRO A 13 32.03 -14.21 -9.01
N ARG A 14 31.16 -13.45 -9.69
CA ARG A 14 29.97 -12.85 -9.08
C ARG A 14 29.05 -13.96 -8.58
N SER A 15 28.45 -13.75 -7.40
CA SER A 15 27.53 -14.72 -6.81
C SER A 15 26.24 -14.84 -7.63
N PRO A 16 25.65 -16.05 -7.75
CA PRO A 16 24.40 -16.29 -8.49
C PRO A 16 23.20 -15.50 -7.98
N GLU A 17 23.21 -15.06 -6.72
CA GLU A 17 22.16 -14.23 -6.12
C GLU A 17 22.09 -12.83 -6.75
N SER A 18 23.22 -12.29 -7.22
CA SER A 18 23.24 -10.96 -7.83
C SER A 18 22.58 -10.91 -9.22
N GLU A 19 22.51 -12.05 -9.93
CA GLU A 19 21.93 -12.14 -11.27
C GLU A 19 20.41 -12.42 -11.26
N ARG A 20 19.89 -13.14 -10.24
CA ARG A 20 18.43 -13.31 -10.05
C ARG A 20 17.75 -11.99 -9.70
N ASN A 21 18.33 -11.19 -8.79
CA ASN A 21 17.76 -9.90 -8.39
C ASN A 21 17.65 -8.90 -9.56
N THR A 22 18.56 -8.95 -10.55
CA THR A 22 18.48 -8.07 -11.72
C THR A 22 17.32 -8.42 -12.65
N GLY A 23 16.98 -9.70 -12.83
CA GLY A 23 15.90 -10.12 -13.73
C GLY A 23 14.51 -9.77 -13.21
N GLU A 24 14.29 -9.87 -11.90
CA GLU A 24 13.02 -9.50 -11.27
C GLU A 24 12.82 -7.99 -11.23
N GLY A 25 13.87 -7.23 -10.92
CA GLY A 25 13.83 -5.76 -10.97
C GLY A 25 13.49 -5.22 -12.36
N GLU A 26 14.00 -5.84 -13.43
CA GLU A 26 13.64 -5.48 -14.80
C GLU A 26 12.18 -5.83 -15.15
N ARG A 27 11.67 -6.97 -14.68
CA ARG A 27 10.25 -7.34 -14.84
C ARG A 27 9.31 -6.36 -14.13
N ARG A 28 9.67 -5.92 -12.91
CA ARG A 28 8.93 -4.89 -12.15
C ARG A 28 8.87 -3.58 -12.92
N LYS A 29 10.03 -3.09 -13.40
CA LYS A 29 10.11 -1.85 -14.19
C LYS A 29 9.27 -1.92 -15.45
N ARG A 30 9.33 -3.03 -16.20
CA ARG A 30 8.49 -3.21 -17.41
C ARG A 30 7.00 -3.17 -17.09
N ARG A 31 6.55 -3.87 -16.04
CA ARG A 31 5.13 -3.85 -15.63
C ARG A 31 4.64 -2.48 -15.16
N ALA A 32 5.50 -1.71 -14.48
CA ALA A 32 5.21 -0.34 -14.07
C ALA A 32 5.15 0.61 -15.27
N THR A 33 6.14 0.57 -16.17
CA THR A 33 6.17 1.39 -17.38
C THR A 33 5.01 1.09 -18.32
N GLU A 34 4.63 -0.17 -18.52
CA GLU A 34 3.44 -0.53 -19.32
C GLU A 34 2.13 -0.01 -18.71
N LEU A 35 2.07 0.15 -17.38
CA LEU A 35 0.90 0.74 -16.70
C LEU A 35 0.85 2.25 -16.89
N GLU A 36 1.98 2.93 -16.79
CA GLU A 36 2.11 4.37 -17.07
C GLU A 36 1.78 4.69 -18.53
N GLU A 37 2.29 3.90 -19.48
CA GLU A 37 1.99 4.06 -20.91
C GLU A 37 0.50 3.85 -21.22
N ARG A 38 -0.17 2.95 -20.49
CA ARG A 38 -1.61 2.69 -20.66
C ARG A 38 -2.48 3.77 -20.03
N ASN A 39 -1.97 4.48 -19.02
CA ASN A 39 -2.67 5.58 -18.35
C ASN A 39 -2.42 6.94 -19.01
N LYS A 40 -1.42 7.06 -19.90
CA LYS A 40 -1.29 8.20 -20.81
C LYS A 40 -2.35 8.11 -21.92
N SER A 41 -3.55 8.63 -21.66
CA SER A 41 -4.37 9.18 -22.75
C SER A 41 -3.63 10.37 -23.38
N GLU A 42 -3.51 10.37 -24.72
CA GLU A 42 -2.84 11.42 -25.50
C GLU A 42 -3.29 12.84 -25.10
N PRO A 43 -2.38 13.75 -24.72
CA PRO A 43 -2.75 15.16 -24.59
C PRO A 43 -2.59 15.83 -25.95
N LEU A 44 -3.71 15.96 -26.66
CA LEU A 44 -3.88 16.95 -27.73
C LEU A 44 -4.76 18.09 -27.19
N SER A 45 -4.19 19.07 -26.47
CA SER A 45 -4.70 20.45 -26.45
C SER A 45 -3.85 21.43 -25.61
N ASP A 46 -3.53 22.53 -26.27
CA ASP A 46 -3.38 23.93 -25.84
C ASP A 46 -2.80 24.31 -24.46
N SER A 47 -1.68 25.04 -24.51
CA SER A 47 -0.84 25.47 -23.38
C SER A 47 -1.49 26.41 -22.34
N SER A 48 -2.73 26.85 -22.54
CA SER A 48 -3.42 27.76 -21.61
C SER A 48 -4.22 27.05 -20.50
N ASP A 49 -4.64 25.81 -20.73
CA ASP A 49 -5.42 25.01 -19.78
C ASP A 49 -4.55 24.40 -18.65
N ASP A 50 -3.24 24.28 -18.91
CA ASP A 50 -2.29 23.69 -17.97
C ASP A 50 -2.02 24.59 -16.75
N GLU A 51 -1.88 25.91 -16.95
CA GLU A 51 -1.63 26.85 -15.84
C GLU A 51 -2.85 26.99 -14.92
N THR A 52 -4.06 27.04 -15.47
CA THR A 52 -5.30 27.06 -14.67
C THR A 52 -5.45 25.80 -13.82
N THR A 53 -5.10 24.64 -14.40
CA THR A 53 -5.12 23.35 -13.70
C THR A 53 -4.10 23.30 -12.56
N LYS A 54 -2.86 23.71 -12.83
CA LYS A 54 -1.80 23.81 -11.81
C LYS A 54 -2.18 24.75 -10.68
N ASP A 55 -2.79 25.89 -10.99
CA ASP A 55 -3.28 26.85 -10.00
C ASP A 55 -4.35 26.25 -9.11
N SER A 56 -5.31 25.53 -9.69
CA SER A 56 -6.37 24.84 -8.95
C SER A 56 -5.80 23.76 -8.01
N ILE A 57 -4.84 22.95 -8.49
CA ILE A 57 -4.14 21.96 -7.67
C ILE A 57 -3.36 22.65 -6.53
N ARG A 58 -2.66 23.75 -6.82
CA ARG A 58 -1.92 24.55 -5.83
C ARG A 58 -2.84 25.10 -4.75
N MET A 59 -4.02 25.59 -5.12
CA MET A 59 -5.04 26.03 -4.17
C MET A 59 -5.52 24.89 -3.27
N CYS A 60 -5.79 23.71 -3.85
CA CYS A 60 -6.19 22.52 -3.09
C CYS A 60 -5.10 22.07 -2.11
N ARG A 61 -3.83 22.06 -2.54
CA ARG A 61 -2.66 21.76 -1.67
C ARG A 61 -2.60 22.71 -0.47
N ASN A 62 -2.72 24.01 -0.72
CA ASN A 62 -2.70 25.02 0.34
C ASN A 62 -3.88 24.87 1.30
N SER A 63 -5.06 24.52 0.77
CA SER A 63 -6.25 24.23 1.59
C SER A 63 -6.03 23.02 2.49
N LEU A 64 -5.49 21.92 1.94
CA LEU A 64 -5.15 20.72 2.71
C LEU A 64 -4.11 21.01 3.80
N ARG A 65 -3.04 21.75 3.49
CA ARG A 65 -2.01 22.14 4.46
C ARG A 65 -2.58 22.93 5.63
N ARG A 66 -3.48 23.88 5.36
CA ARG A 66 -4.19 24.62 6.41
C ARG A 66 -5.07 23.69 7.25
N HIS A 67 -5.82 22.81 6.60
CA HIS A 67 -6.74 21.87 7.25
C HIS A 67 -6.02 20.91 8.23
N ILE A 68 -4.80 20.51 7.92
CA ILE A 68 -3.97 19.66 8.80
C ILE A 68 -3.08 20.44 9.77
N GLY A 69 -3.20 21.77 9.83
CA GLY A 69 -2.46 22.61 10.77
C GLY A 69 -1.00 22.92 10.38
N MET A 70 -0.62 22.73 9.13
CA MET A 70 0.75 22.96 8.63
C MET A 70 0.98 24.38 8.06
N ASP A 71 0.07 25.31 8.32
CA ASP A 71 0.22 26.71 7.91
C ASP A 71 0.95 27.59 8.94
N GLY A 72 1.33 27.01 10.07
CA GLY A 72 2.02 27.68 11.19
C GLY A 72 1.14 28.65 11.97
N LYS A 73 -0.15 28.73 11.65
CA LYS A 73 -1.12 29.65 12.28
C LYS A 73 -2.25 28.91 12.98
N SER A 74 -2.58 27.73 12.49
CA SER A 74 -3.66 26.90 13.00
C SER A 74 -3.18 25.99 14.12
N GLU A 75 -4.09 25.62 15.02
CA GLU A 75 -3.82 24.60 16.04
C GLU A 75 -3.55 23.23 15.38
N PRO A 76 -2.81 22.33 16.06
CA PRO A 76 -2.61 20.97 15.59
C PRO A 76 -3.95 20.28 15.28
N SER A 77 -4.08 19.77 14.06
CA SER A 77 -5.31 19.14 13.58
C SER A 77 -5.30 17.64 13.80
N ASP A 78 -6.45 17.07 14.19
CA ASP A 78 -6.69 15.63 14.36
C ASP A 78 -7.03 14.92 13.03
N VAL A 79 -6.87 15.61 11.90
CA VAL A 79 -7.18 15.08 10.57
C VAL A 79 -6.26 13.94 10.18
N MET A 80 -6.87 12.83 9.77
CA MET A 80 -6.22 11.61 9.30
C MET A 80 -6.65 11.30 7.85
N PHE A 81 -5.80 10.57 7.13
CA PHE A 81 -6.07 10.11 5.76
C PHE A 81 -6.27 8.61 5.78
N PHE A 82 -7.45 8.16 5.37
CA PHE A 82 -7.79 6.74 5.44
C PHE A 82 -7.86 6.14 4.05
N ILE A 83 -7.08 5.09 3.80
CA ILE A 83 -7.26 4.26 2.61
C ILE A 83 -8.35 3.25 2.90
N GLU A 84 -9.45 3.36 2.16
CA GLU A 84 -10.63 2.51 2.34
C GLU A 84 -11.15 2.01 0.99
N LYS A 85 -11.91 0.91 1.03
CA LYS A 85 -12.63 0.39 -0.13
C LYS A 85 -13.98 1.09 -0.26
N THR A 86 -14.30 1.60 -1.45
CA THR A 86 -15.62 2.22 -1.69
C THR A 86 -16.74 1.19 -1.46
N PRO A 87 -17.76 1.49 -0.62
CA PRO A 87 -18.80 0.54 -0.24
C PRO A 87 -19.72 0.16 -1.41
N SER A 88 -20.31 -1.04 -1.35
CA SER A 88 -21.16 -1.59 -2.42
C SER A 88 -22.53 -0.94 -2.61
N SER A 89 -22.97 -0.12 -1.66
CA SER A 89 -24.27 0.55 -1.73
C SER A 89 -24.24 1.90 -2.45
N SER A 90 -23.07 2.37 -2.89
CA SER A 90 -22.96 3.67 -3.56
C SER A 90 -23.29 3.57 -5.05
N GLN A 91 -24.55 3.33 -5.41
CA GLN A 91 -25.01 3.27 -6.81
C GLN A 91 -24.63 4.52 -7.63
N ARG A 92 -24.43 5.67 -6.97
CA ARG A 92 -24.03 6.92 -7.62
C ARG A 92 -22.53 7.23 -7.56
N GLY A 93 -21.73 6.43 -6.85
CA GLY A 93 -20.33 6.74 -6.52
C GLY A 93 -20.16 8.01 -5.68
N SER A 94 -19.00 8.17 -5.04
CA SER A 94 -18.60 9.44 -4.42
C SER A 94 -17.87 10.30 -5.45
N ALA A 95 -18.11 11.61 -5.44
CA ALA A 95 -17.30 12.53 -6.23
C ALA A 95 -15.89 12.65 -5.62
N CYS A 96 -14.88 12.81 -6.47
CA CYS A 96 -13.54 13.21 -6.02
C CYS A 96 -13.58 14.68 -5.59
N CYS A 97 -12.94 15.01 -4.46
CA CYS A 97 -12.85 16.38 -3.96
C CYS A 97 -11.72 17.20 -4.62
N LEU A 98 -10.92 16.59 -5.50
CA LEU A 98 -9.98 17.34 -6.34
C LEU A 98 -10.79 18.08 -7.42
N THR A 99 -10.73 19.41 -7.41
CA THR A 99 -11.53 20.31 -8.27
C THR A 99 -11.42 20.05 -9.76
N VAL A 100 -10.26 19.56 -10.22
CA VAL A 100 -9.99 19.24 -11.64
C VAL A 100 -10.34 17.80 -12.01
N CYS A 101 -10.81 16.99 -11.05
CA CYS A 101 -11.23 15.62 -11.28
C CYS A 101 -12.75 15.54 -11.40
N GLU A 102 -13.23 15.29 -12.61
CA GLU A 102 -14.67 15.13 -12.88
C GLU A 102 -15.15 13.68 -12.68
N GLU A 103 -14.22 12.74 -12.50
CA GLU A 103 -14.54 11.34 -12.37
C GLU A 103 -15.15 11.00 -11.01
N LYS A 104 -16.08 10.04 -11.05
CA LYS A 104 -16.60 9.43 -9.83
C LYS A 104 -15.72 8.30 -9.35
N ILE A 105 -15.57 8.22 -8.04
CA ILE A 105 -14.94 7.09 -7.36
C ILE A 105 -15.93 5.92 -7.39
N ARG A 106 -15.57 4.88 -8.14
CA ARG A 106 -16.41 3.70 -8.36
C ARG A 106 -16.53 2.84 -7.10
N GLU A 107 -17.54 1.99 -7.08
CA GLU A 107 -17.68 0.95 -6.07
C GLU A 107 -16.46 -0.01 -6.08
N GLY A 108 -16.06 -0.47 -4.90
CA GLY A 108 -15.10 -1.56 -4.74
C GLY A 108 -13.64 -1.20 -5.02
N VAL A 109 -13.35 -0.01 -5.54
CA VAL A 109 -11.97 0.50 -5.69
C VAL A 109 -11.48 1.12 -4.38
N TYR A 110 -10.16 1.23 -4.24
CA TYR A 110 -9.54 1.96 -3.13
C TYR A 110 -9.65 3.47 -3.34
N ARG A 111 -9.83 4.20 -2.23
CA ARG A 111 -9.90 5.66 -2.20
C ARG A 111 -9.25 6.20 -0.93
N ILE A 112 -8.94 7.50 -0.93
CA ILE A 112 -8.57 8.23 0.27
C ILE A 112 -9.81 8.92 0.84
N ALA A 113 -10.04 8.75 2.13
CA ALA A 113 -10.99 9.51 2.92
C ALA A 113 -10.24 10.41 3.91
N VAL A 114 -10.29 11.74 3.73
CA VAL A 114 -9.75 12.72 4.67
C VAL A 114 -10.79 12.95 5.75
N TYR A 115 -10.46 12.65 7.00
CA TYR A 115 -11.39 12.71 8.13
C TYR A 115 -10.78 13.38 9.36
N PRO A 116 -11.47 14.37 9.97
CA PRO A 116 -12.65 15.06 9.45
C PRO A 116 -12.39 15.76 8.10
N GLY A 117 -13.41 15.90 7.25
CA GLY A 117 -13.31 16.63 5.99
C GLY A 117 -13.22 18.15 6.20
N ASN A 118 -12.62 18.85 5.24
CA ASN A 118 -12.39 20.30 5.27
C ASN A 118 -13.66 21.10 4.97
N TYR A 119 -14.55 20.56 4.13
CA TYR A 119 -15.74 21.27 3.64
C TYR A 119 -17.04 20.84 4.32
N SER A 120 -16.97 19.95 5.31
CA SER A 120 -18.16 19.38 5.94
C SER A 120 -18.44 19.97 7.30
N SER A 121 -19.53 20.76 7.39
CA SER A 121 -20.08 21.22 8.66
C SER A 121 -20.48 20.08 9.61
N TYR A 122 -20.65 18.86 9.08
CA TYR A 122 -21.05 17.66 9.82
C TYR A 122 -19.90 16.69 10.09
N ARG A 123 -18.64 17.14 9.92
CA ARG A 123 -17.43 16.29 10.04
C ARG A 123 -17.51 15.03 9.17
N SER A 124 -18.17 15.07 8.00
CA SER A 124 -18.07 13.97 7.03
C SER A 124 -16.68 13.96 6.40
N ALA A 125 -16.27 12.84 5.82
CA ALA A 125 -14.99 12.78 5.12
C ALA A 125 -15.08 13.40 3.71
N ASP A 126 -13.96 13.95 3.26
CA ASP A 126 -13.73 14.29 1.86
C ASP A 126 -13.09 13.08 1.15
N PHE A 127 -13.58 12.74 -0.04
CA PHE A 127 -13.16 11.54 -0.76
C PHE A 127 -12.31 11.90 -1.99
N TYR A 128 -11.24 11.16 -2.21
CA TYR A 128 -10.35 11.34 -3.35
C TYR A 128 -10.00 9.98 -3.95
N HIS A 129 -9.81 9.91 -5.28
CA HIS A 129 -9.01 8.81 -5.83
C HIS A 129 -7.62 8.85 -5.21
N VAL A 130 -6.97 7.69 -5.03
CA VAL A 130 -5.62 7.62 -4.44
C VAL A 130 -4.64 8.49 -5.22
N GLU A 131 -4.62 8.37 -6.55
CA GLU A 131 -3.75 9.15 -7.44
C GLU A 131 -4.04 10.66 -7.36
N CYS A 132 -5.32 11.05 -7.27
CA CYS A 132 -5.70 12.46 -7.14
C CYS A 132 -5.22 13.04 -5.80
N PHE A 133 -5.23 12.25 -4.73
CA PHE A 133 -4.77 12.69 -3.42
C PHE A 133 -3.25 12.80 -3.34
N GLU A 134 -2.51 11.91 -4.01
CA GLU A 134 -1.05 12.02 -4.18
C GLU A 134 -0.63 13.32 -4.88
N LYS A 135 -1.47 13.88 -5.75
CA LYS A 135 -1.24 15.22 -6.31
C LYS A 135 -1.34 16.32 -5.24
N LEU A 136 -1.95 16.07 -4.09
CA LEU A 136 -2.19 17.06 -3.02
C LEU A 136 -1.29 16.86 -1.81
N ALA A 137 -1.04 15.61 -1.40
CA ALA A 137 -0.28 15.25 -0.22
C ALA A 137 1.16 14.86 -0.60
N ASP A 138 2.13 15.52 0.02
CA ASP A 138 3.54 15.19 -0.14
C ASP A 138 3.93 14.13 0.89
N PHE A 139 3.89 12.86 0.50
CA PHE A 139 4.24 11.74 1.38
C PHE A 139 5.75 11.59 1.62
N SER A 140 6.60 12.40 0.98
CA SER A 140 8.02 12.55 1.39
C SER A 140 8.18 13.37 2.67
N ASN A 141 7.09 13.98 3.15
CA ASN A 141 7.02 14.69 4.42
C ASN A 141 6.34 13.81 5.48
N SER A 142 7.02 13.63 6.62
CA SER A 142 6.55 12.79 7.74
C SER A 142 5.17 13.20 8.27
N GLU A 143 4.85 14.50 8.26
CA GLU A 143 3.56 15.04 8.73
C GLU A 143 2.38 14.52 7.90
N PHE A 144 2.58 14.30 6.60
CA PHE A 144 1.57 13.68 5.74
C PHE A 144 1.57 12.17 5.87
N LEU A 145 2.75 11.55 5.88
CA LEU A 145 2.89 10.09 5.90
C LEU A 145 2.30 9.48 7.19
N HIS A 146 2.53 10.09 8.35
CA HIS A 146 2.05 9.56 9.63
C HIS A 146 0.52 9.56 9.73
N ARG A 147 -0.14 10.50 9.05
CA ARG A 147 -1.61 10.62 9.02
C ARG A 147 -2.29 9.57 8.14
N LEU A 148 -1.54 8.91 7.25
CA LEU A 148 -2.08 7.88 6.37
C LEU A 148 -2.27 6.55 7.10
N GLN A 149 -3.49 6.00 7.06
CA GLN A 149 -3.85 4.74 7.71
C GLN A 149 -4.74 3.90 6.79
N PRO A 150 -4.47 2.59 6.59
CA PRO A 150 -5.46 1.71 5.99
C PRO A 150 -6.65 1.54 6.93
N VAL A 151 -7.87 1.43 6.42
CA VAL A 151 -9.05 1.03 7.22
C VAL A 151 -9.06 -0.48 7.35
N THR A 152 -8.79 -0.95 8.56
CA THR A 152 -8.68 -2.37 8.92
C THR A 152 -9.63 -2.70 10.07
N ARG A 153 -9.63 -3.97 10.50
CA ARG A 153 -10.28 -4.42 11.75
C ARG A 153 -9.82 -3.65 13.00
N ASN A 154 -8.61 -3.07 12.98
CA ASN A 154 -8.00 -2.39 14.13
C ASN A 154 -8.11 -0.85 14.05
N THR A 155 -8.32 -0.29 12.86
CA THR A 155 -8.25 1.18 12.64
C THR A 155 -9.58 1.81 12.24
N PHE A 156 -10.64 1.02 12.01
CA PHE A 156 -11.95 1.56 11.57
C PHE A 156 -12.57 2.56 12.56
N SER A 157 -12.32 2.40 13.86
CA SER A 157 -12.83 3.28 14.91
C SER A 157 -12.22 4.68 14.81
N MET A 158 -10.94 4.79 14.43
CA MET A 158 -10.26 6.07 14.17
C MET A 158 -10.92 6.82 13.01
N ARG A 159 -11.45 6.08 12.03
CA ARG A 159 -12.22 6.63 10.90
C ARG A 159 -13.65 7.02 11.30
N ASN A 160 -14.02 6.87 12.57
CA ASN A 160 -15.37 7.05 13.10
C ASN A 160 -16.42 6.19 12.36
N LEU A 161 -16.03 4.97 11.97
CA LEU A 161 -16.96 3.99 11.42
C LEU A 161 -17.57 3.16 12.54
N LYS A 162 -18.84 2.80 12.38
CA LYS A 162 -19.51 1.86 13.29
C LYS A 162 -19.13 0.43 12.92
N ALA A 163 -19.08 -0.46 13.91
CA ALA A 163 -18.87 -1.90 13.68
C ALA A 163 -19.86 -2.48 12.65
N THR A 164 -21.12 -2.04 12.68
CA THR A 164 -22.15 -2.44 11.71
C THR A 164 -21.91 -1.93 10.29
N SER A 165 -21.14 -0.85 10.12
CA SER A 165 -20.77 -0.32 8.81
C SER A 165 -19.68 -1.14 8.12
N ILE A 166 -18.85 -1.83 8.91
CA ILE A 166 -17.76 -2.66 8.40
C ILE A 166 -18.08 -4.16 8.41
N SER A 167 -19.17 -4.58 9.05
CA SER A 167 -19.52 -6.00 9.25
C SER A 167 -19.79 -6.77 7.95
N ASN A 168 -20.06 -6.08 6.85
CA ASN A 168 -20.21 -6.65 5.52
C ASN A 168 -18.96 -6.46 4.63
N GLY A 169 -17.85 -6.01 5.21
CA GLY A 169 -16.61 -5.76 4.49
C GLY A 169 -16.56 -4.43 3.73
N ASN A 170 -17.57 -3.57 3.89
CA ASN A 170 -17.51 -2.21 3.36
C ASN A 170 -16.40 -1.41 4.06
N PHE A 171 -15.78 -0.48 3.34
CA PHE A 171 -14.70 0.40 3.81
C PHE A 171 -13.37 -0.30 4.11
N VAL A 172 -13.41 -1.52 4.67
CA VAL A 172 -12.21 -2.27 5.05
C VAL A 172 -11.42 -2.69 3.80
N VAL A 173 -10.11 -2.47 3.84
CA VAL A 173 -9.20 -2.97 2.81
C VAL A 173 -8.99 -4.48 2.98
N ASP A 174 -8.78 -5.21 1.88
CA ASP A 174 -8.40 -6.63 1.99
C ASP A 174 -6.97 -6.81 2.48
N GLY A 175 -6.66 -8.02 2.95
CA GLY A 175 -5.40 -8.35 3.61
C GLY A 175 -4.17 -7.98 2.77
N GLY A 176 -4.18 -8.26 1.47
CA GLY A 176 -3.07 -7.90 0.58
C GLY A 176 -2.87 -6.39 0.49
N ALA A 177 -3.95 -5.61 0.36
CA ALA A 177 -3.85 -4.15 0.38
C ALA A 177 -3.38 -3.63 1.75
N GLU A 178 -3.88 -4.18 2.86
CA GLU A 178 -3.38 -3.86 4.21
C GLU A 178 -1.86 -4.04 4.31
N ARG A 179 -1.35 -5.22 3.91
CA ARG A 179 0.09 -5.52 3.92
C ARG A 179 0.88 -4.56 3.03
N LEU A 180 0.41 -4.32 1.80
CA LEU A 180 1.09 -3.46 0.84
C LEU A 180 1.16 -2.00 1.29
N ILE A 181 0.06 -1.46 1.84
CA ILE A 181 0.01 -0.08 2.34
C ILE A 181 0.97 0.09 3.53
N LEU A 182 0.97 -0.86 4.47
CA LEU A 182 1.85 -0.80 5.64
C LEU A 182 3.32 -0.92 5.23
N GLU A 183 3.65 -1.79 4.28
CA GLU A 183 5.01 -1.92 3.76
C GLU A 183 5.48 -0.67 3.02
N TRP A 184 4.63 -0.13 2.14
CA TRP A 184 4.92 1.12 1.44
C TRP A 184 5.15 2.27 2.44
N LYS A 185 4.30 2.38 3.47
CA LYS A 185 4.42 3.41 4.50
C LYS A 185 5.71 3.25 5.31
N SER A 186 6.02 2.04 5.77
CA SER A 186 7.25 1.71 6.49
C SER A 186 8.49 2.07 5.66
N SER A 187 8.47 1.72 4.38
CA SER A 187 9.56 1.99 3.48
C SER A 187 9.78 3.48 3.17
N MET A 188 8.71 4.25 2.98
CA MET A 188 8.78 5.71 2.88
C MET A 188 9.33 6.32 4.18
N ALA A 189 8.89 5.85 5.34
CA ALA A 189 9.38 6.33 6.63
C ALA A 189 10.89 6.09 6.82
N ARG A 190 11.41 4.92 6.41
CA ARG A 190 12.86 4.66 6.42
C ARG A 190 13.65 5.60 5.52
N LEU A 191 13.13 5.93 4.34
CA LEU A 191 13.78 6.88 3.43
C LEU A 191 13.79 8.30 4.00
N ILE A 192 12.67 8.73 4.58
CA ILE A 192 12.58 10.01 5.29
C ILE A 192 13.57 10.06 6.45
N ALA A 193 13.64 9.00 7.26
CA ALA A 193 14.56 8.93 8.39
C ALA A 193 16.02 9.03 7.95
N ARG A 194 16.40 8.34 6.87
CA ARG A 194 17.74 8.44 6.27
C ARG A 194 18.04 9.86 5.78
N ARG A 195 17.14 10.47 5.00
CA ARG A 195 17.26 11.84 4.50
C ARG A 195 17.44 12.84 5.66
N ASP A 196 16.65 12.68 6.72
CA ASP A 196 16.59 13.62 7.84
C ASP A 196 17.63 13.31 8.94
N GLY A 197 18.40 12.22 8.80
CA GLY A 197 19.38 11.76 9.78
C GLY A 197 18.77 11.33 11.12
N THR A 198 17.51 10.87 11.12
CA THR A 198 16.82 10.40 12.32
C THR A 198 16.94 8.89 12.49
N ALA A 199 16.74 8.40 13.72
CA ALA A 199 16.81 6.97 13.99
C ALA A 199 15.64 6.24 13.34
N GLU A 200 15.93 5.14 12.64
CA GLU A 200 14.91 4.25 12.13
C GLU A 200 14.20 3.54 13.29
N GLU A 201 12.88 3.35 13.15
CA GLU A 201 12.12 2.55 14.10
C GLU A 201 12.54 1.07 13.95
N VAL A 202 13.06 0.51 15.04
CA VAL A 202 13.58 -0.86 15.05
C VAL A 202 12.48 -1.80 15.54
N LEU A 203 11.87 -2.53 14.61
CA LEU A 203 11.04 -3.68 14.96
C LEU A 203 11.90 -4.78 15.60
N THR A 204 11.32 -5.51 16.56
CA THR A 204 11.98 -6.72 17.08
C THR A 204 12.20 -7.71 15.95
N SER A 205 13.29 -8.49 16.02
CA SER A 205 13.61 -9.47 14.97
C SER A 205 12.50 -10.49 14.76
N SER A 206 11.87 -10.96 15.85
CA SER A 206 10.75 -11.91 15.80
C SER A 206 9.52 -11.31 15.12
N PHE A 207 9.17 -10.06 15.42
CA PHE A 207 8.04 -9.41 14.78
C PHE A 207 8.33 -9.12 13.30
N ARG A 208 9.54 -8.63 12.99
CA ARG A 208 9.98 -8.44 11.60
C ARG A 208 9.91 -9.73 10.80
N ASP A 209 10.47 -10.82 11.32
CA ASP A 209 10.46 -12.11 10.65
C ASP A 209 9.04 -12.62 10.42
N LEU A 210 8.14 -12.48 11.41
CA LEU A 210 6.72 -12.79 11.23
C LEU A 210 6.08 -11.96 10.11
N LEU A 211 6.41 -10.68 9.98
CA LEU A 211 5.84 -9.81 8.95
C LEU A 211 6.33 -10.15 7.53
N TYR A 212 7.58 -10.59 7.38
CA TYR A 212 8.19 -10.74 6.05
C TYR A 212 8.40 -12.18 5.59
N LYS A 213 8.52 -13.13 6.52
CA LYS A 213 8.86 -14.53 6.22
C LYS A 213 7.68 -15.50 6.37
N SER A 214 6.55 -15.04 6.93
CA SER A 214 5.36 -15.90 7.08
C SER A 214 4.90 -16.46 5.74
N GLY A 215 4.62 -17.76 5.73
CA GLY A 215 4.26 -18.52 4.53
C GLY A 215 5.43 -19.13 3.77
N SER A 216 6.69 -18.77 4.10
CA SER A 216 7.87 -19.45 3.55
C SER A 216 8.00 -20.86 4.11
N ALA A 217 8.38 -21.81 3.26
CA ALA A 217 8.74 -23.19 3.56
C ALA A 217 9.82 -23.30 4.64
N SER A 218 10.79 -22.37 4.59
CA SER A 218 11.96 -22.36 5.46
C SER A 218 11.70 -21.72 6.83
N PHE A 219 10.63 -20.94 6.95
CA PHE A 219 10.36 -20.12 8.12
C PHE A 219 9.45 -20.84 9.12
N LYS A 220 9.91 -20.91 10.37
CA LYS A 220 9.11 -21.39 11.50
C LYS A 220 8.74 -20.18 12.36
N PRO A 221 7.46 -19.78 12.37
CA PRO A 221 7.05 -18.60 13.12
C PRO A 221 7.19 -18.84 14.62
N GLU A 222 7.77 -17.86 15.30
CA GLU A 222 7.87 -17.80 16.75
C GLU A 222 6.83 -16.82 17.31
N ARG A 223 6.30 -17.12 18.50
CA ARG A 223 5.33 -16.24 19.16
C ARG A 223 6.00 -14.92 19.54
N VAL A 224 5.40 -13.81 19.11
CA VAL A 224 5.83 -12.46 19.49
C VAL A 224 5.26 -12.12 20.86
N GLU A 225 6.11 -11.67 21.78
CA GLU A 225 5.70 -11.27 23.12
C GLU A 225 4.69 -10.11 23.07
N GLY A 226 3.62 -10.19 23.87
CA GLY A 226 2.56 -9.18 23.91
C GLY A 226 1.56 -9.21 22.76
N MET A 227 1.78 -10.02 21.71
CA MET A 227 0.85 -10.14 20.59
C MET A 227 -0.36 -11.01 20.93
N MET A 228 -1.55 -10.57 20.53
CA MET A 228 -2.77 -11.36 20.64
C MET A 228 -2.69 -12.61 19.74
N ASP A 229 -3.17 -13.76 20.24
CA ASP A 229 -3.14 -15.02 19.49
C ASP A 229 -3.84 -14.90 18.13
N SER A 230 -5.00 -14.23 18.07
CA SER A 230 -5.74 -14.02 16.83
C SER A 230 -4.93 -13.25 15.79
N GLU A 231 -4.19 -12.22 16.19
CA GLU A 231 -3.33 -11.44 15.31
C GLU A 231 -2.14 -12.25 14.83
N TYR A 232 -1.51 -13.01 15.73
CA TYR A 232 -0.44 -13.95 15.39
C TYR A 232 -0.90 -14.98 14.35
N PHE A 233 -2.08 -15.60 14.55
CA PHE A 233 -2.64 -16.56 13.61
C PHE A 233 -2.94 -15.93 12.24
N LEU A 234 -3.45 -14.70 12.21
CA LEU A 234 -3.69 -13.98 10.97
C LEU A 234 -2.38 -13.74 10.20
N LEU A 235 -1.34 -13.24 10.86
CA LEU A 235 -0.04 -12.96 10.23
C LEU A 235 0.67 -14.24 9.74
N CYS A 236 0.58 -15.33 10.50
CA CYS A 236 1.15 -16.62 10.11
C CYS A 236 0.49 -17.25 8.87
N HIS A 237 -0.82 -17.00 8.66
CA HIS A 237 -1.61 -17.75 7.67
C HIS A 237 -2.31 -16.84 6.66
N SER A 238 -3.37 -16.16 7.08
CA SER A 238 -4.25 -15.41 6.17
C SER A 238 -3.56 -14.20 5.54
N LEU A 239 -2.65 -13.57 6.29
CA LEU A 239 -1.91 -12.37 5.92
C LEU A 239 -0.42 -12.65 5.64
N ALA A 240 -0.05 -13.93 5.53
CA ALA A 240 1.30 -14.33 5.14
C ALA A 240 1.66 -13.69 3.79
N PRO A 241 2.80 -12.98 3.67
CA PRO A 241 3.21 -12.37 2.41
C PRO A 241 3.71 -13.40 1.40
N ILE A 242 4.17 -14.56 1.86
CA ILE A 242 4.76 -15.60 1.02
C ILE A 242 3.75 -16.73 0.80
N GLU A 243 3.75 -17.29 -0.40
CA GLU A 243 3.06 -18.53 -0.74
C GLU A 243 4.09 -19.55 -1.21
N SER A 244 3.97 -20.76 -0.67
CA SER A 244 4.86 -21.89 -0.93
C SER A 244 4.04 -23.15 -1.24
N ASP A 245 4.60 -24.05 -2.05
CA ASP A 245 4.05 -25.38 -2.36
C ASP A 245 4.43 -26.46 -1.31
N GLY A 246 5.26 -26.13 -0.32
CA GLY A 246 5.63 -27.03 0.76
C GLY A 246 7.09 -26.91 1.19
N ALA A 247 7.53 -27.81 2.08
CA ALA A 247 8.82 -27.72 2.79
C ALA A 247 10.08 -27.73 1.89
N GLU A 248 9.95 -28.16 0.64
CA GLU A 248 11.06 -28.26 -0.34
C GLU A 248 10.97 -27.19 -1.43
N ASP A 249 10.05 -26.24 -1.32
CA ASP A 249 9.83 -25.21 -2.33
C ASP A 249 10.93 -24.15 -2.30
N ASP A 250 11.66 -24.04 -3.41
CA ASP A 250 12.72 -23.04 -3.62
C ASP A 250 12.28 -21.90 -4.56
N ASP A 251 11.04 -21.92 -5.05
CA ASP A 251 10.46 -20.93 -5.98
C ASP A 251 9.23 -20.26 -5.36
N GLU A 252 9.42 -19.66 -4.18
CA GLU A 252 8.32 -19.05 -3.42
C GLU A 252 7.77 -17.79 -4.09
N TRP A 253 6.46 -17.56 -3.97
CA TRP A 253 5.85 -16.32 -4.43
C TRP A 253 5.75 -15.32 -3.27
N ASN A 254 6.22 -14.08 -3.46
CA ASN A 254 6.24 -13.05 -2.42
C ASN A 254 5.44 -11.79 -2.80
N LEU A 255 4.50 -11.40 -1.94
CA LEU A 255 3.64 -10.23 -2.13
C LEU A 255 4.43 -8.94 -2.34
N PHE A 256 5.44 -8.68 -1.51
CA PHE A 256 6.16 -7.41 -1.55
C PHE A 256 7.03 -7.33 -2.79
N GLU A 257 7.68 -8.42 -3.16
CA GLU A 257 8.48 -8.52 -4.37
C GLU A 257 7.64 -8.33 -5.64
N ASN A 258 6.36 -8.67 -5.64
CA ASN A 258 5.53 -8.55 -6.83
C ASN A 258 4.91 -7.14 -7.01
N TYR A 259 4.67 -6.41 -5.92
CA TYR A 259 3.85 -5.20 -5.98
C TYR A 259 4.51 -3.94 -5.44
N VAL A 260 5.52 -4.05 -4.58
CA VAL A 260 6.17 -2.87 -4.02
C VAL A 260 7.11 -2.30 -5.10
N PRO A 261 6.81 -1.10 -5.65
CA PRO A 261 7.43 -0.62 -6.89
C PRO A 261 8.90 -0.19 -6.72
N LEU A 262 9.32 0.07 -5.48
CA LEU A 262 10.62 0.61 -5.13
C LEU A 262 11.35 -0.42 -4.27
N ASN A 263 12.64 -0.63 -4.55
CA ASN A 263 13.51 -1.33 -3.59
C ASN A 263 13.70 -0.48 -2.32
N PHE A 264 13.31 0.81 -2.38
CA PHE A 264 13.42 1.79 -1.30
C PHE A 264 14.85 1.85 -0.74
N GLU A 265 15.82 1.72 -1.64
CA GLU A 265 17.25 1.75 -1.33
C GLU A 265 17.81 3.16 -1.53
N ASN A 266 17.16 3.97 -2.37
CA ASN A 266 17.66 5.28 -2.79
C ASN A 266 16.73 6.40 -2.31
N GLU A 267 17.29 7.48 -1.76
CA GLU A 267 16.52 8.66 -1.37
C GLU A 267 15.76 9.32 -2.54
N LYS A 268 16.24 9.15 -3.77
CA LYS A 268 15.52 9.58 -4.99
C LYS A 268 14.17 8.90 -5.16
N ASP A 269 13.96 7.75 -4.53
CA ASP A 269 12.68 7.05 -4.56
C ASP A 269 11.57 7.86 -3.84
N LEU A 270 11.94 8.87 -3.02
CA LEU A 270 10.99 9.82 -2.41
C LEU A 270 10.33 10.76 -3.44
N ASP A 271 10.93 10.93 -4.62
CA ASP A 271 10.40 11.79 -5.67
C ASP A 271 9.23 11.14 -6.43
N GLU A 272 9.02 9.82 -6.25
CA GLU A 272 7.92 9.08 -6.91
C GLU A 272 6.57 9.30 -6.23
N THR A 273 5.94 10.41 -6.61
CA THR A 273 4.68 10.88 -6.05
C THR A 273 3.49 9.94 -6.24
N HIS A 274 3.55 9.00 -7.19
CA HIS A 274 2.43 8.11 -7.56
C HIS A 274 2.61 6.64 -7.18
N SER A 275 3.61 6.33 -6.36
CA SER A 275 3.96 4.94 -6.03
C SER A 275 2.85 4.19 -5.27
N LEU A 276 2.03 4.85 -4.45
CA LEU A 276 0.94 4.20 -3.71
C LEU A 276 -0.22 3.85 -4.64
N SER A 277 -0.65 4.77 -5.50
CA SER A 277 -1.76 4.50 -6.43
C SER A 277 -1.39 3.43 -7.47
N LEU A 278 -0.15 3.44 -7.97
CA LEU A 278 0.35 2.41 -8.89
C LEU A 278 0.32 1.02 -8.25
N MET A 279 0.89 0.89 -7.04
CA MET A 279 0.90 -0.37 -6.28
C MET A 279 -0.53 -0.90 -6.04
N LEU A 280 -1.43 -0.05 -5.56
CA LEU A 280 -2.83 -0.44 -5.30
C LEU A 280 -3.60 -0.75 -6.58
N GLY A 281 -3.30 -0.07 -7.69
CA GLY A 281 -3.85 -0.34 -9.01
C GLY A 281 -3.42 -1.70 -9.54
N MET A 282 -2.14 -2.05 -9.43
CA MET A 282 -1.60 -3.37 -9.79
C MET A 282 -2.25 -4.47 -8.95
N TRP A 283 -2.29 -4.30 -7.63
CA TRP A 283 -2.96 -5.25 -6.73
C TRP A 283 -4.44 -5.43 -7.08
N GLY A 284 -5.17 -4.33 -7.32
CA GLY A 284 -6.58 -4.37 -7.69
C GLY A 284 -6.84 -5.13 -8.99
N ARG A 285 -5.99 -4.93 -10.00
CA ARG A 285 -6.06 -5.63 -11.29
C ARG A 285 -5.81 -7.13 -11.13
N ASP A 286 -4.74 -7.50 -10.44
CA ASP A 286 -4.34 -8.91 -10.34
C ASP A 286 -5.30 -9.69 -9.44
N LYS A 287 -5.85 -9.05 -8.40
CA LYS A 287 -7.00 -9.56 -7.63
C LYS A 287 -8.21 -9.84 -8.51
N PHE A 288 -8.53 -8.94 -9.45
CA PHE A 288 -9.64 -9.15 -10.39
C PHE A 288 -9.36 -10.35 -11.30
N LEU A 289 -8.14 -10.47 -11.84
CA LEU A 289 -7.73 -11.58 -12.69
C LEU A 289 -7.75 -12.92 -11.95
N ALA A 290 -7.22 -12.98 -10.73
CA ALA A 290 -7.16 -14.20 -9.93
C ALA A 290 -8.55 -14.76 -9.58
N ARG A 291 -9.58 -13.90 -9.49
CA ARG A 291 -10.96 -14.29 -9.17
C ARG A 291 -11.82 -14.66 -10.38
N ARG A 292 -11.46 -14.21 -11.57
CA ARG A 292 -12.23 -14.43 -12.81
C ARG A 292 -11.87 -15.77 -13.44
N ASP A 293 -12.87 -16.46 -13.97
CA ASP A 293 -12.67 -17.62 -14.83
C ASP A 293 -12.07 -17.18 -16.17
N GLU A 294 -11.21 -18.02 -16.76
CA GLU A 294 -10.46 -17.67 -17.98
C GLU A 294 -11.37 -17.39 -19.17
N GLU A 295 -12.53 -18.05 -19.23
CA GLU A 295 -13.56 -17.84 -20.26
C GLU A 295 -14.11 -16.40 -20.28
N HIS A 296 -14.02 -15.69 -19.15
CA HIS A 296 -14.48 -14.31 -18.99
C HIS A 296 -13.36 -13.28 -19.09
N LEU A 297 -12.13 -13.70 -19.42
CA LEU A 297 -10.98 -12.83 -19.61
C LEU A 297 -10.72 -12.60 -21.10
N THR A 298 -10.24 -11.40 -21.43
CA THR A 298 -9.65 -11.12 -22.75
C THR A 298 -8.36 -11.93 -22.93
N GLU A 299 -7.87 -12.12 -24.15
CA GLU A 299 -6.61 -12.84 -24.40
C GLU A 299 -5.43 -12.24 -23.60
N LYS A 300 -5.29 -10.90 -23.60
CA LYS A 300 -4.32 -10.21 -22.75
C LYS A 300 -4.53 -10.49 -21.26
N GLY A 301 -5.77 -10.61 -20.81
CA GLY A 301 -6.09 -10.97 -19.41
C GLY A 301 -5.68 -12.40 -19.06
N LYS A 302 -5.84 -13.34 -20.00
CA LYS A 302 -5.39 -14.74 -19.84
C LYS A 302 -3.87 -14.83 -19.79
N GLU A 303 -3.16 -14.09 -20.65
CA GLU A 303 -1.70 -14.01 -20.65
C GLU A 303 -1.17 -13.51 -19.31
N VAL A 304 -1.67 -12.36 -18.82
CA VAL A 304 -1.24 -11.80 -17.52
C VAL A 304 -1.59 -12.76 -16.38
N LYS A 305 -2.75 -13.42 -16.41
CA LYS A 305 -3.13 -14.41 -15.40
C LYS A 305 -2.20 -15.62 -15.42
N LYS A 306 -1.77 -16.09 -16.60
CA LYS A 306 -0.80 -17.18 -16.75
C LYS A 306 0.57 -16.77 -16.18
N GLU A 307 0.99 -15.52 -16.36
CA GLU A 307 2.23 -15.00 -15.77
C GLU A 307 2.19 -14.92 -14.24
N LEU A 308 1.02 -14.77 -13.62
CA LEU A 308 0.91 -14.83 -12.16
C LEU A 308 1.22 -16.23 -11.62
N GLY A 309 1.02 -17.26 -12.43
CA GLY A 309 1.15 -18.66 -12.03
C GLY A 309 0.10 -19.10 -11.00
N GLU A 310 0.00 -20.41 -10.79
CA GLU A 310 -0.98 -20.97 -9.85
C GLU A 310 -0.70 -20.51 -8.40
N LYS A 311 0.58 -20.48 -8.03
CA LYS A 311 1.06 -20.02 -6.71
C LYS A 311 0.63 -18.58 -6.43
N GLY A 312 0.93 -17.65 -7.34
CA GLY A 312 0.50 -16.25 -7.22
C GLY A 312 -1.03 -16.11 -7.17
N ILE A 313 -1.78 -16.87 -7.98
CA ILE A 313 -3.25 -16.86 -7.93
C ILE A 313 -3.78 -17.33 -6.56
N ARG A 314 -3.23 -18.39 -5.97
CA ARG A 314 -3.61 -18.86 -4.63
C ARG A 314 -3.30 -17.81 -3.56
N ALA A 315 -2.10 -17.25 -3.60
CA ALA A 315 -1.66 -16.19 -2.68
C ALA A 315 -2.58 -14.97 -2.75
N ILE A 316 -2.86 -14.47 -3.97
CA ILE A 316 -3.74 -13.33 -4.20
C ILE A 316 -5.15 -13.64 -3.70
N ARG A 317 -5.70 -14.84 -3.96
CA ARG A 317 -7.04 -15.23 -3.47
C ARG A 317 -7.10 -15.21 -1.94
N ARG A 318 -6.09 -15.78 -1.27
CA ARG A 318 -5.97 -15.79 0.20
C ARG A 318 -5.91 -14.36 0.74
N LEU A 319 -4.98 -13.55 0.21
CA LEU A 319 -4.75 -12.17 0.65
C LEU A 319 -5.90 -11.22 0.28
N SER A 320 -6.73 -11.56 -0.71
CA SER A 320 -7.93 -10.80 -1.05
C SER A 320 -9.09 -11.04 -0.07
N ALA A 321 -8.93 -11.92 0.91
CA ALA A 321 -9.89 -12.08 2.00
C ALA A 321 -9.85 -10.86 2.93
N LEU A 322 -11.01 -10.52 3.50
CA LEU A 322 -11.12 -9.47 4.49
C LEU A 322 -10.86 -10.07 5.88
N PRO A 323 -9.82 -9.64 6.60
CA PRO A 323 -9.63 -10.04 7.98
C PRO A 323 -10.67 -9.32 8.83
N MET A 324 -11.82 -9.97 9.02
CA MET A 324 -12.93 -9.38 9.79
C MET A 324 -12.56 -9.27 11.27
N PRO A 325 -13.02 -8.23 11.98
CA PRO A 325 -12.91 -8.20 13.42
C PRO A 325 -13.60 -9.42 14.01
N ASP A 326 -13.01 -10.04 15.02
CA ASP A 326 -13.75 -10.97 15.86
C ASP A 326 -14.76 -10.17 16.69
N PHE A 327 -15.98 -10.02 16.17
CA PHE A 327 -17.04 -9.28 16.83
C PHE A 327 -17.40 -9.88 18.20
N ARG A 328 -17.15 -11.18 18.44
CA ARG A 328 -17.39 -11.77 19.77
C ARG A 328 -16.42 -11.17 20.79
N SER A 329 -15.16 -11.01 20.42
CA SER A 329 -14.14 -10.36 21.25
C SER A 329 -14.34 -8.84 21.32
N ALA A 330 -14.72 -8.18 20.22
CA ALA A 330 -14.88 -6.73 20.15
C ALA A 330 -16.12 -6.21 20.93
N PHE A 331 -17.23 -6.94 20.95
CA PHE A 331 -18.42 -6.56 21.74
C PHE A 331 -18.22 -6.79 23.25
N LEU A 332 -17.37 -7.75 23.65
CA LEU A 332 -17.03 -7.96 25.06
C LEU A 332 -15.95 -6.99 25.56
N ALA A 333 -14.98 -6.62 24.72
CA ALA A 333 -13.95 -5.63 25.05
C ALA A 333 -14.47 -4.18 25.00
N GLY A 334 -15.56 -3.91 24.27
CA GLY A 334 -16.23 -2.60 24.21
C GLY A 334 -16.80 -2.09 25.54
N ALA A 335 -16.78 -2.91 26.60
CA ALA A 335 -17.08 -2.48 27.96
C ALA A 335 -15.88 -1.81 28.68
N ASN A 336 -14.65 -1.90 28.14
CA ASN A 336 -13.43 -1.48 28.84
C ASN A 336 -12.47 -0.56 28.06
N PHE A 337 -12.81 -0.07 26.87
CA PHE A 337 -11.98 0.94 26.18
C PHE A 337 -12.26 2.36 26.68
N GLY A 338 -11.99 2.57 27.98
CA GLY A 338 -11.66 3.87 28.54
C GLY A 338 -10.21 3.83 29.00
N ASN A 339 -9.34 4.56 28.30
CA ASN A 339 -7.92 4.78 28.57
C ASN A 339 -6.95 3.64 28.21
N GLY A 340 -6.12 3.87 27.19
CA GLY A 340 -4.95 3.03 26.90
C GLY A 340 -4.28 3.39 25.58
N SER A 341 -3.25 4.24 25.70
CA SER A 341 -2.15 4.60 24.78
C SER A 341 -1.91 3.78 23.50
N GLY A 342 -1.45 4.52 22.49
CA GLY A 342 -1.18 4.05 21.13
C GLY A 342 -0.07 3.01 20.99
N TRP A 343 -0.15 2.33 19.86
CA TRP A 343 0.93 1.65 19.17
C TRP A 343 1.13 2.36 17.83
#